data_AF-A0A9E4SKW1-F1
#
_entry.id   AF-A0A9E4SKW1-F1
#
_cell.length_a   1.000
_cell.length_b   1.000
_cell.length_c   1.000
_cell.angle_alpha   90.00
_cell.angle_beta   90.00
_cell.angle_gamma   90.00
#
_symmetry.space_group_name_H-M   'P 1'
#
loop_
_entity.id
_entity.type
_entity.pdbx_description
1 polymer ?
#
loop_
_entity_poly.entity_id
_entity_poly.type
_entity_poly.pdbx_seq_one_letter_code
_entity_poly.pdbx_strand_id
1 'polypeptide(L)' 'GSLQVGKKADILVVDGNPTTDIRALSNVVDVFQNGNLVERHNLP' A
#
# COMPACT_ATOMS: atom_id res chain seq x y z
N GLY A 1 -4.09 10.19 -3.08
CA GLY A 1 -3.68 10.65 -1.74
C GLY A 1 -2.23 11.12 -1.77
N SER A 2 -1.69 11.62 -0.67
CA SER A 2 -0.26 11.88 -0.50
C SER A 2 0.17 11.60 0.94
N LEU A 3 1.43 11.21 1.13
CA LEU A 3 1.99 10.94 2.46
C LEU A 3 2.39 12.25 3.13
N GLN A 4 1.53 12.76 4.00
CA GLN A 4 1.74 14.00 4.76
C GLN A 4 1.13 13.84 6.15
N VAL A 5 1.76 14.46 7.15
CA VAL A 5 1.26 14.45 8.53
C VAL A 5 -0.14 15.07 8.60
N GLY A 6 -1.02 14.46 9.40
CA GLY A 6 -2.41 14.91 9.57
C GLY A 6 -3.38 14.42 8.49
N LYS A 7 -2.92 13.71 7.46
CA LYS A 7 -3.80 13.04 6.48
C LYS A 7 -4.15 11.62 6.91
N LYS A 8 -5.21 11.07 6.29
CA LYS A 8 -5.59 9.66 6.43
C LYS A 8 -4.42 8.75 6.02
N ALA A 9 -4.11 7.79 6.87
CA ALA A 9 -3.04 6.82 6.68
C ALA A 9 -3.50 5.66 5.79
N ASP A 10 -3.83 5.97 4.53
CA ASP A 10 -4.10 4.98 3.49
C ASP A 10 -2.80 4.75 2.70
N ILE A 11 -2.16 3.61 2.94
CA ILE A 11 -0.79 3.32 2.48
C ILE A 11 -0.74 1.96 1.80
N LEU A 12 -0.09 1.90 0.64
CA LEU A 12 0.24 0.69 -0.09
C LEU A 12 1.75 0.43 0.03
N VAL A 13 2.15 -0.72 0.54
CA VAL A 13 3.55 -1.16 0.58
C VAL A 13 3.76 -2.20 -0.51
N VAL A 14 4.74 -1.99 -1.38
CA VAL A 14 5.01 -2.87 -2.53
C VAL A 14 6.47 -3.31 -2.56
N ASP A 15 6.72 -4.48 -3.12
CA ASP A 15 8.06 -4.98 -3.41
C ASP A 15 8.49 -4.56 -4.82
N GLY A 16 9.65 -3.89 -4.91
CA GLY A 16 10.17 -3.24 -6.11
C GLY A 16 9.95 -1.73 -6.14
N ASN A 17 10.51 -1.06 -7.15
CA ASN A 17 10.42 0.39 -7.30
C ASN A 17 9.44 0.79 -8.43
N PRO A 18 8.26 1.33 -8.09
CA PRO A 18 7.26 1.74 -9.08
C PRO A 18 7.65 2.96 -9.90
N THR A 19 8.69 3.72 -9.51
CA THR A 19 9.20 4.83 -10.34
C THR A 19 10.05 4.35 -11.51
N THR A 20 10.57 3.12 -11.43
CA THR A 20 11.39 2.49 -12.49
C THR A 20 10.64 1.39 -13.25
N ASP A 21 9.72 0.68 -12.59
CA ASP A 21 8.82 -0.29 -13.22
C ASP A 21 7.43 -0.22 -12.60
N ILE A 22 6.46 0.31 -13.34
CA ILE A 22 5.09 0.50 -12.86
C ILE A 22 4.40 -0.81 -12.44
N ARG A 23 4.85 -1.96 -12.96
CA ARG A 23 4.30 -3.27 -12.60
C ARG A 23 4.57 -3.63 -11.13
N ALA A 24 5.56 -3.00 -10.49
CA ALA A 24 5.82 -3.17 -9.06
C ALA A 24 4.61 -2.79 -8.19
N LEU A 25 3.70 -1.94 -8.67
CA LEU A 25 2.47 -1.61 -7.93
C LEU A 25 1.58 -2.83 -7.65
N SER A 26 1.71 -3.91 -8.44
CA SER A 26 0.96 -5.16 -8.24
C SER A 26 1.62 -6.09 -7.21
N ASN A 27 2.90 -5.89 -6.89
CA ASN A 27 3.66 -6.72 -5.95
C ASN A 27 3.41 -6.24 -4.51
N VAL A 28 2.15 -6.20 -4.09
CA VAL A 28 1.79 -5.58 -2.82
C VAL A 28 2.14 -6.51 -1.65
N VAL A 29 2.92 -6.00 -0.69
CA VAL A 29 3.28 -6.69 0.55
C VAL A 29 2.21 -6.44 1.62
N ASP A 30 1.98 -5.17 1.94
CA ASP A 30 1.01 -4.75 2.97
C ASP A 30 0.08 -3.65 2.47
N VAL A 31 -1.12 -3.59 3.06
CA VAL A 31 -2.08 -2.51 2.87
C VAL A 31 -2.49 -1.99 4.23
N PHE A 32 -2.39 -0.68 4.39
CA PHE A 32 -2.93 0.02 5.56
C PHE A 32 -4.10 0.88 5.09
N GLN A 33 -5.26 0.72 5.74
CA GLN A 33 -6.44 1.54 5.49
C GLN A 33 -6.82 2.26 6.78
N ASN A 34 -6.88 3.59 6.71
CA ASN A 34 -7.09 4.44 7.88
C ASN A 34 -6.16 4.10 9.07
N GLY A 35 -4.92 3.74 8.78
CA GLY A 35 -3.89 3.37 9.77
C GLY A 35 -3.95 1.92 10.28
N ASN A 36 -4.95 1.14 9.89
CA ASN A 36 -5.06 -0.27 10.29
C ASN A 36 -4.48 -1.18 9.21
N LEU A 37 -3.70 -2.19 9.62
CA LEU A 37 -3.26 -3.26 8.73
C LEU A 37 -4.49 -4.05 8.23
N VAL A 38 -4.60 -4.20 6.91
CA VAL A 38 -5.67 -4.97 6.28
C VAL A 38 -5.20 -6.41 6.10
N GLU A 39 -5.94 -7.36 6.66
CA GLU A 39 -5.69 -8.78 6.44
C GLU A 39 -6.18 -9.20 5.05
N ARG A 40 -5.25 -9.65 4.19
CA ARG A 40 -5.53 -9.94 2.78
C ARG A 40 -5.47 -11.42 2.41
N HIS A 41 -5.04 -12.28 3.34
CA HIS A 41 -4.91 -13.72 3.10
C HIS A 41 -6.27 -14.46 3.05
N ASN A 42 -7.38 -13.76 3.31
CA ASN A 42 -8.74 -14.33 3.36
C ASN A 42 -9.74 -13.61 2.44
N LEU A 43 -9.27 -12.92 1.39
CA LEU A 43 -10.20 -12.42 0.36
C LEU A 43 -10.58 -13.60 -0.55
N PRO A 44 -11.88 -13.89 -0.74
CA PRO A 44 -12.34 -14.99 -1.61
C PRO A 44 -11.90 -14.84 -3.06
#